data_AF-A0A968A0Q8-F1
#
_entry.id   AF-A0A968A0Q8-F1
#
_cell.length_a   1.000
_cell.length_b   1.000
_cell.length_c   1.000
_cell.angle_alpha   90.00
_cell.angle_beta   90.00
_cell.angle_gamma   90.00
#
_symmetry.space_group_name_H-M   'P 1'
#
loop_
_entity.id
_entity.type
_entity.pdbx_description
1 polymer ?
#
loop_
_entity_poly.entity_id
_entity_poly.type
_entity_poly.pdbx_seq_one_letter_code
_entity_poly.pdbx_strand_id
1 'polypeptide(L)'
;MSVVSMKSLLESGVHFGHRTHKWNPHMKPYIFTERNGIHIIDLQKTVKMLDEAYALVRDTVAEGGVVLFVGTKRQAHETIMMEAERCGMPWVTNRWLGGTLTNWRTIRSRINELEKLERMRDRGDFARLTKREALGLTRQI
;
A
#
# COMPACT_ATOMS: atom_id res chain seq x y z
N MET A 1 17.80 11.26 -14.78
CA MET A 1 16.59 11.75 -15.45
C MET A 1 15.49 11.74 -14.41
N SER A 2 14.86 12.88 -14.11
CA SER A 2 13.70 12.90 -13.22
C SER A 2 12.58 12.12 -13.90
N VAL A 3 12.07 11.07 -13.25
CA VAL A 3 11.11 10.14 -13.83
C VAL A 3 9.79 10.83 -14.20
N VAL A 4 9.49 11.97 -13.56
CA VAL A 4 8.25 12.73 -13.78
C VAL A 4 8.58 14.22 -13.92
N SER A 5 7.97 14.88 -14.92
CA SER A 5 8.11 16.34 -15.09
C SER A 5 7.20 17.11 -14.14
N MET A 6 7.62 18.31 -13.72
CA MET A 6 6.79 19.18 -12.88
C MET A 6 5.44 19.53 -13.53
N LYS A 7 5.42 19.66 -14.87
CA LYS A 7 4.19 19.88 -15.65
C LYS A 7 3.18 18.74 -15.44
N SER A 8 3.64 17.49 -15.50
CA SER A 8 2.80 16.32 -15.26
C SER A 8 2.24 16.26 -13.83
N LEU A 9 3.03 16.66 -12.83
CA LEU A 9 2.56 16.77 -11.43
C LEU A 9 1.49 17.88 -11.28
N LEU A 10 1.63 18.98 -12.01
CA LEU A 10 0.65 20.06 -12.00
C LEU A 10 -0.66 19.62 -12.65
N GLU A 11 -0.59 18.98 -13.82
CA GLU A 11 -1.76 18.49 -14.58
C GLU A 11 -2.52 17.38 -13.85
N SER A 12 -1.81 16.50 -13.13
CA SER A 12 -2.43 15.43 -12.31
C SER A 12 -3.04 15.93 -11.00
N GLY A 13 -2.81 17.20 -10.62
CA GLY A 13 -3.42 17.81 -9.44
C GLY A 13 -2.81 17.35 -8.10
N VAL A 14 -1.62 16.75 -8.08
CA VAL A 14 -1.00 16.25 -6.83
C VAL A 14 -0.57 17.35 -5.86
N HIS A 15 -0.52 18.60 -6.33
CA HIS A 15 -0.16 19.78 -5.53
C HIS A 15 -1.28 20.21 -4.56
N PHE A 16 -2.49 19.68 -4.69
CA PHE A 16 -3.59 19.99 -3.78
C PHE A 16 -3.48 19.22 -2.46
N GLY A 17 -3.33 19.97 -1.37
CA GLY A 17 -3.37 19.44 -0.01
C GLY A 17 -4.77 19.41 0.59
N HIS A 18 -4.82 19.37 1.92
CA HIS A 18 -6.07 19.46 2.67
C HIS A 18 -6.44 20.91 2.98
N ARG A 19 -7.63 21.09 3.58
CA ARG A 19 -8.09 22.38 4.11
C ARG A 19 -7.18 22.87 5.23
N THR A 20 -7.08 24.19 5.38
CA THR A 20 -6.17 24.86 6.34
C THR A 20 -6.36 24.46 7.81
N HIS A 21 -7.56 24.02 8.22
CA HIS A 21 -7.80 23.55 9.59
C HIS A 21 -7.38 22.09 9.84
N LYS A 22 -7.09 21.31 8.79
CA LYS A 22 -6.68 19.89 8.89
C LYS A 22 -5.21 19.70 8.54
N TRP A 23 -4.36 20.66 8.88
CA TRP A 23 -2.93 20.60 8.59
C TRP A 23 -2.11 20.22 9.82
N ASN A 24 -0.93 19.65 9.60
CA ASN A 24 0.05 19.40 10.63
C ASN A 24 1.12 20.50 10.57
N PRO A 25 1.44 21.21 11.68
CA PRO A 25 2.44 22.28 11.70
C PRO A 25 3.82 21.90 11.16
N HIS A 26 4.21 20.62 11.29
CA HIS A 26 5.46 20.09 10.74
C HIS A 26 5.52 20.12 9.21
N MET A 27 4.37 20.27 8.54
CA MET A 27 4.30 20.38 7.08
C MET A 27 4.59 21.79 6.57
N LYS A 28 4.76 22.79 7.44
CA LYS A 28 5.05 24.18 7.06
C LYS A 28 6.19 24.30 6.03
N PRO A 29 7.32 23.56 6.15
CA PRO A 29 8.39 23.63 5.17
C PRO A 29 8.01 23.10 3.78
N TYR A 30 6.97 22.27 3.65
CA TYR A 30 6.53 21.65 2.39
C TYR A 30 5.34 22.34 1.74
N ILE A 31 4.71 23.27 2.45
CA ILE A 31 3.58 24.05 1.93
C ILE A 31 4.13 25.28 1.20
N PHE A 32 3.72 25.45 -0.05
CA PHE A 32 4.08 26.60 -0.87
C PHE A 32 3.22 27.82 -0.52
N THR A 33 1.89 27.67 -0.57
CA THR A 33 0.94 28.74 -0.25
C THR A 33 -0.43 28.15 0.10
N GLU A 34 -1.39 29.00 0.45
CA GLU A 34 -2.80 28.63 0.59
C GLU A 34 -3.66 29.42 -0.40
N ARG A 35 -4.65 28.75 -1.01
CA ARG A 35 -5.61 29.40 -1.90
C ARG A 35 -7.00 28.84 -1.64
N ASN A 36 -7.98 29.71 -1.44
CA ASN A 36 -9.36 29.33 -1.15
C ASN A 36 -9.49 28.34 0.03
N GLY A 37 -8.63 28.51 1.06
CA GLY A 37 -8.63 27.64 2.24
C GLY A 37 -8.07 26.22 2.02
N ILE A 38 -7.36 25.97 0.93
CA ILE A 38 -6.66 24.71 0.64
C ILE A 38 -5.15 24.99 0.58
N HIS A 39 -4.36 24.15 1.24
CA HIS A 39 -2.90 24.23 1.14
C HIS A 39 -2.41 23.69 -0.20
N ILE A 40 -1.48 24.41 -0.82
CA ILE A 40 -0.78 24.00 -2.03
C ILE A 40 0.62 23.52 -1.63
N ILE A 41 0.96 22.30 -2.04
CA ILE A 41 2.24 21.65 -1.76
C ILE A 41 3.29 22.13 -2.77
N ASP A 42 4.52 22.34 -2.30
CA ASP A 42 5.65 22.76 -3.14
C ASP A 42 6.13 21.63 -4.06
N LEU A 43 5.86 21.78 -5.37
CA LEU A 43 6.25 20.80 -6.38
C LEU A 43 7.77 20.77 -6.64
N GLN A 44 8.50 21.86 -6.40
CA GLN A 44 9.97 21.85 -6.57
C GLN A 44 10.60 20.90 -5.57
N LYS A 45 10.16 20.99 -4.31
CA LYS A 45 10.59 20.06 -3.25
C LYS A 45 10.14 18.63 -3.54
N THR A 46 8.90 18.47 -4.01
CA THR A 46 8.34 17.16 -4.37
C THR A 46 9.19 16.45 -5.43
N VAL A 47 9.60 17.14 -6.50
CA VAL A 47 10.43 16.55 -7.56
C VAL A 47 11.78 16.08 -7.01
N LYS A 48 12.46 16.91 -6.20
CA LYS A 48 13.75 16.55 -5.60
C LYS A 48 13.63 15.33 -4.68
N MET A 49 12.63 15.32 -3.80
CA MET A 49 12.40 14.21 -2.87
C MET A 49 11.95 12.93 -3.59
N LEU A 50 11.25 13.05 -4.71
CA LEU A 50 10.86 11.91 -5.55
C LEU A 50 12.10 11.26 -6.18
N ASP A 51 13.05 12.05 -6.66
CA ASP A 51 14.31 11.52 -7.21
C ASP A 51 15.15 10.80 -6.13
N GLU A 52 15.20 11.35 -4.90
CA GLU A 52 15.86 10.71 -3.75
C GLU A 52 15.17 9.39 -3.36
N ALA A 53 13.84 9.38 -3.28
CA ALA A 53 13.06 8.18 -2.98
C ALA A 53 13.21 7.11 -4.07
N TYR A 54 13.24 7.52 -5.34
CA TYR A 54 13.44 6.62 -6.47
C TYR A 54 14.80 5.92 -6.40
N ALA A 55 15.87 6.68 -6.10
CA ALA A 55 17.20 6.11 -5.92
C ALA A 55 17.23 5.08 -4.79
N LEU A 56 16.63 5.40 -3.64
CA LEU A 56 16.56 4.49 -2.50
C LEU A 56 15.83 3.19 -2.84
N VAL A 57 14.67 3.27 -3.50
CA VAL A 57 13.89 2.10 -3.90
C VAL A 57 14.67 1.25 -4.90
N ARG A 58 15.30 1.87 -5.89
CA ARG A 58 16.14 1.18 -6.87
C ARG A 58 17.26 0.42 -6.18
N ASP A 59 17.99 1.07 -5.28
CA ASP A 59 19.15 0.48 -4.61
C ASP A 59 18.72 -0.66 -3.68
N THR A 60 17.62 -0.48 -2.93
CA THR A 60 17.03 -1.53 -2.08
C THR A 60 16.66 -2.77 -2.88
N VAL A 61 16.02 -2.61 -4.04
CA VAL A 61 15.62 -3.74 -4.89
C VAL A 61 16.83 -4.37 -5.58
N ALA A 62 17.84 -3.58 -5.95
CA ALA A 62 19.09 -4.09 -6.53
C ALA A 62 19.86 -4.98 -5.53
N GLU A 63 19.77 -4.71 -4.23
CA GLU A 63 20.31 -5.54 -3.16
C GLU A 63 19.47 -6.79 -2.84
N GLY A 64 18.35 -7.00 -3.56
CA GLY A 64 17.42 -8.11 -3.32
C GLY A 64 16.40 -7.84 -2.22
N GLY A 65 16.24 -6.59 -1.80
CA GLY A 65 15.23 -6.17 -0.84
C GLY A 65 13.81 -6.23 -1.40
N VAL A 66 12.84 -6.36 -0.49
CA VAL A 66 11.41 -6.43 -0.81
C VAL A 66 10.72 -5.13 -0.39
N VAL A 67 9.92 -4.55 -1.29
CA VAL A 67 9.14 -3.34 -1.04
C VAL A 67 7.67 -3.71 -0.85
N LEU A 68 7.12 -3.41 0.33
CA LEU A 68 5.71 -3.67 0.64
C LEU A 68 4.85 -2.44 0.29
N PHE A 69 3.89 -2.62 -0.60
CA PHE A 69 2.94 -1.58 -0.96
C PHE A 69 1.75 -1.58 0.00
N VAL A 70 1.36 -0.42 0.52
CA VAL A 70 0.24 -0.33 1.48
C VAL A 70 -0.67 0.84 1.14
N GLY A 71 -1.96 0.57 1.00
CA GLY A 71 -2.96 1.64 0.93
C GLY A 71 -4.38 1.14 1.06
N THR A 72 -5.00 1.54 2.17
CA THR A 72 -6.31 1.07 2.62
C THR A 72 -7.47 1.97 2.24
N LYS A 73 -7.20 3.03 1.48
CA LYS A 73 -8.21 3.97 0.99
C LYS A 73 -8.81 3.43 -0.29
N ARG A 74 -10.13 3.53 -0.44
CA ARG A 74 -10.84 3.08 -1.64
C ARG A 74 -10.25 3.62 -2.95
N GLN A 75 -9.78 4.88 -2.94
CA GLN A 75 -9.16 5.52 -4.10
C GLN A 75 -7.79 4.94 -4.47
N ALA A 76 -7.11 4.28 -3.54
CA ALA A 76 -5.76 3.77 -3.71
C ALA A 76 -5.71 2.24 -3.94
N HIS A 77 -6.80 1.51 -3.66
CA HIS A 77 -6.81 0.05 -3.74
C HIS A 77 -6.37 -0.47 -5.11
N GLU A 78 -7.09 -0.06 -6.16
CA GLU A 78 -6.87 -0.58 -7.51
C GLU A 78 -5.47 -0.22 -8.01
N THR A 79 -5.06 1.05 -7.86
CA THR A 79 -3.74 1.53 -8.27
C THR A 79 -2.61 0.79 -7.57
N ILE A 80 -2.70 0.59 -6.25
CA ILE A 80 -1.64 -0.10 -5.50
C ILE A 80 -1.58 -1.57 -5.88
N MET A 81 -2.72 -2.25 -5.99
CA MET A 81 -2.77 -3.65 -6.39
C MET A 81 -2.16 -3.85 -7.77
N MET A 82 -2.59 -3.07 -8.76
CA MET A 82 -2.11 -3.21 -10.14
C MET A 82 -0.60 -2.95 -10.27
N GLU A 83 -0.09 -1.87 -9.67
CA GLU A 83 1.35 -1.54 -9.79
C GLU A 83 2.23 -2.50 -8.98
N ALA A 84 1.76 -2.99 -7.84
CA ALA A 84 2.49 -4.00 -7.05
C ALA A 84 2.54 -5.35 -7.78
N GLU A 85 1.42 -5.80 -8.38
CA GLU A 85 1.38 -7.00 -9.22
C GLU A 85 2.30 -6.88 -10.43
N ARG A 86 2.30 -5.72 -11.10
CA ARG A 86 3.16 -5.44 -12.26
C ARG A 86 4.65 -5.55 -11.92
N CYS A 87 5.06 -5.15 -10.72
CA CYS A 87 6.44 -5.27 -10.26
C CYS A 87 6.73 -6.54 -9.45
N GLY A 88 5.74 -7.42 -9.25
CA GLY A 88 5.90 -8.68 -8.51
C GLY A 88 6.17 -8.50 -7.01
N MET A 89 5.77 -7.36 -6.44
CA MET A 89 6.01 -7.02 -5.03
C MET A 89 4.75 -7.24 -4.17
N PRO A 90 4.90 -7.54 -2.87
CA PRO A 90 3.76 -7.76 -1.99
C PRO A 90 3.00 -6.45 -1.73
N TRP A 91 1.69 -6.57 -1.52
CA TRP A 91 0.81 -5.43 -1.26
C TRP A 91 -0.26 -5.71 -0.20
N VAL A 92 -0.76 -4.64 0.43
CA VAL A 92 -1.93 -4.67 1.33
C VAL A 92 -2.86 -3.50 1.00
N THR A 93 -4.03 -3.81 0.42
CA THR A 93 -5.06 -2.81 0.10
C THR A 93 -6.26 -2.88 1.02
N ASN A 94 -6.57 -4.02 1.64
CA ASN A 94 -7.72 -4.11 2.53
C ASN A 94 -7.43 -3.46 3.89
N ARG A 95 -7.36 -4.26 4.96
CA ARG A 95 -7.12 -3.77 6.31
C ARG A 95 -5.68 -4.08 6.71
N TRP A 96 -4.96 -3.05 7.15
CA TRP A 96 -3.70 -3.25 7.85
C TRP A 96 -3.97 -3.79 9.26
N LEU A 97 -3.56 -5.02 9.53
CA LEU A 97 -3.68 -5.62 10.85
C LEU A 97 -2.56 -5.11 11.77
N GLY A 98 -2.92 -4.79 13.01
CA GLY A 98 -1.91 -4.46 14.02
C GLY A 98 -0.99 -5.65 14.23
N GLY A 99 0.32 -5.42 14.18
CA GLY A 99 1.31 -6.49 14.35
C GLY A 99 1.73 -7.22 13.07
N THR A 100 1.28 -6.81 11.88
CA THR A 100 1.69 -7.43 10.60
C THR A 100 3.21 -7.58 10.47
N LEU A 101 3.96 -6.53 10.82
CA LEU A 101 5.43 -6.55 10.76
C LEU A 101 6.08 -6.89 12.11
N THR A 102 5.53 -6.38 13.22
CA THR A 102 6.16 -6.52 14.55
C THR A 102 5.92 -7.87 15.22
N ASN A 103 4.81 -8.57 14.88
CA ASN A 103 4.48 -9.89 15.39
C ASN A 103 4.46 -10.93 14.26
N TRP A 104 5.58 -11.03 13.55
CA TRP A 104 5.70 -11.90 12.38
C TRP A 104 5.43 -13.38 12.69
N ARG A 105 5.82 -13.88 13.86
CA ARG A 105 5.58 -15.28 14.26
C ARG A 105 4.10 -15.65 14.21
N THR A 106 3.24 -14.76 14.71
CA THR A 106 1.79 -15.01 14.73
C THR A 106 1.19 -14.88 13.33
N ILE A 107 1.61 -13.85 12.58
CA ILE A 107 1.14 -13.61 11.21
C ILE A 107 1.51 -14.79 10.30
N ARG A 108 2.77 -15.26 10.37
CA ARG A 108 3.23 -16.43 9.63
C ARG A 108 2.43 -17.69 9.96
N SER A 109 2.09 -17.89 11.24
CA SER A 109 1.23 -19.01 11.63
C SER A 109 -0.15 -18.95 10.97
N ARG A 110 -0.72 -17.75 10.82
CA ARG A 110 -2.00 -17.55 10.12
C ARG A 110 -1.89 -17.79 8.61
N ILE A 111 -0.80 -17.36 7.99
CA ILE A 111 -0.53 -17.64 6.56
C ILE A 111 -0.42 -19.16 6.35
N ASN A 112 0.33 -19.86 7.20
CA ASN A 112 0.47 -21.32 7.11
C ASN A 112 -0.88 -22.04 7.27
N GLU A 113 -1.75 -21.56 8.17
CA GLU A 113 -3.09 -22.13 8.33
C GLU A 113 -3.97 -21.87 7.11
N LEU A 114 -3.89 -20.69 6.49
CA LEU A 114 -4.58 -20.38 5.24
C LEU A 114 -4.14 -21.35 4.12
N GLU A 115 -2.83 -21.50 3.89
CA GLU A 115 -2.32 -22.44 2.88
C GLU A 115 -2.78 -23.87 3.13
N LYS A 116 -2.84 -24.29 4.40
CA LYS A 116 -3.33 -25.63 4.78
C LYS A 116 -4.82 -25.78 4.45
N LEU A 117 -5.64 -24.77 4.75
CA LEU A 117 -7.08 -24.78 4.44
C LEU A 117 -7.34 -24.80 2.93
N GLU A 118 -6.58 -24.02 2.15
CA GLU A 118 -6.66 -24.03 0.68
C GLU A 118 -6.29 -25.40 0.11
N ARG A 119 -5.20 -26.02 0.59
CA ARG A 119 -4.83 -27.39 0.17
C ARG A 119 -5.89 -28.42 0.52
N MET A 120 -6.52 -28.32 1.69
CA MET A 120 -7.62 -29.23 2.08
C MET A 120 -8.85 -29.05 1.18
N ARG A 121 -9.19 -27.80 0.84
CA ARG A 121 -10.27 -27.48 -0.10
C ARG A 121 -9.99 -28.09 -1.47
N ASP A 122 -8.78 -27.88 -2.00
CA ASP A 122 -8.42 -28.30 -3.36
C ASP A 122 -8.30 -29.84 -3.48
N ARG A 123 -7.95 -30.54 -2.40
CA ARG A 123 -7.99 -32.02 -2.33
C ARG A 123 -9.40 -32.60 -2.17
N GLY A 124 -10.42 -31.76 -1.94
CA GLY A 124 -11.79 -32.20 -1.75
C GLY A 124 -12.10 -32.74 -0.34
N ASP A 125 -11.24 -32.48 0.65
CA ASP A 125 -11.44 -32.96 2.03
C ASP A 125 -12.74 -32.40 2.65
N PHE A 126 -13.20 -31.24 2.18
CA PHE A 126 -14.42 -30.58 2.65
C PHE A 126 -15.68 -31.37 2.33
N ALA A 127 -15.67 -32.22 1.29
CA ALA A 127 -16.81 -33.07 0.92
C ALA A 127 -17.06 -34.18 1.95
N ARG A 128 -16.08 -34.48 2.81
CA ARG A 128 -16.19 -35.48 3.88
C ARG A 128 -16.74 -34.88 5.19
N LEU A 129 -16.88 -33.56 5.26
CA LEU A 129 -17.36 -32.84 6.44
C LEU A 129 -18.87 -32.58 6.34
N THR A 130 -19.48 -32.27 7.48
CA THR A 130 -20.87 -31.81 7.46
C THR A 130 -20.96 -30.45 6.76
N LYS A 131 -22.11 -30.15 6.14
CA LYS A 131 -22.32 -28.86 5.43
C LYS A 131 -22.02 -27.64 6.31
N ARG A 132 -22.30 -27.73 7.62
CA ARG A 132 -22.05 -26.65 8.58
C ARG A 132 -20.54 -26.44 8.81
N GLU A 133 -19.79 -27.51 8.97
CA GLU A 133 -18.33 -27.46 9.17
C GLU A 133 -17.62 -26.99 7.91
N ALA A 134 -18.01 -27.54 6.74
CA ALA A 134 -17.50 -27.11 5.45
C ALA A 134 -17.72 -25.61 5.24
N LEU A 135 -18.94 -25.10 5.50
CA LEU A 135 -19.22 -23.66 5.43
C LEU A 135 -18.37 -22.84 6.41
N GLY A 136 -18.12 -23.37 7.60
CA GLY A 136 -17.27 -22.73 8.60
C GLY A 136 -15.83 -22.57 8.12
N LEU A 137 -15.25 -23.62 7.53
CA LEU A 137 -13.89 -23.57 6.97
C LEU A 137 -13.82 -22.69 5.72
N THR A 138 -14.83 -22.72 4.85
CA THR A 138 -14.90 -21.85 3.66
C THR A 138 -14.92 -20.37 4.03
N ARG A 139 -15.45 -19.98 5.19
CA ARG A 139 -15.43 -18.58 5.66
C ARG A 139 -14.08 -18.15 6.25
N GLN A 140 -13.21 -19.09 6.57
CA GLN A 140 -11.87 -18.81 7.12
C GLN A 140 -10.82 -18.66 6.02
N ILE A 141 -11.09 -19.20 4.83
CA ILE A 141 -10.39 -18.92 3.57
C ILE A 141 -10.90 -17.57 3.05
#